data_AF-A0A924KT93-F1
#
_entry.id   AF-A0A924KT93-F1
#
_cell.length_a   1.000
_cell.length_b   1.000
_cell.length_c   1.000
_cell.angle_alpha   90.00
_cell.angle_beta   90.00
_cell.angle_gamma   90.00
#
_symmetry.space_group_name_H-M   'P 1'
#
loop_
_entity.id
_entity.type
_entity.pdbx_description
1 polymer ?
#
loop_
_entity_poly.entity_id
_entity_poly.type
_entity_poly.pdbx_seq_one_letter_code
_entity_poly.pdbx_strand_id
1 'polypeptide(L)'
;MRKFENFFAGTAEIEFSLPADQTVRYGFVSTVLKRHRYFKRTKGQRGVLFVYLQRLIGYTRQHLTILIVRYRHERSLAPLSRTSRTSFGHRHGPDEVKLLAEVDSLHDTLSGPATKVILMRA
;
A
#
# COMPACT_ATOMS: atom_id res chain seq x y z
N MET A 1 20.71 15.82 -20.85
CA MET A 1 20.62 14.73 -19.85
C MET A 1 21.97 14.39 -19.17
N ARG A 2 22.89 15.35 -18.99
CA ARG A 2 24.31 15.07 -18.64
C ARG A 2 24.70 15.30 -17.16
N LYS A 3 23.72 15.49 -16.27
CA LYS A 3 23.93 15.70 -14.81
C LYS A 3 23.64 14.46 -13.96
N PHE A 4 23.32 13.32 -14.58
CA PHE A 4 22.82 12.11 -13.90
C PHE A 4 23.92 11.15 -13.44
N GLU A 5 25.05 11.09 -14.15
CA GLU A 5 26.12 10.14 -13.84
C GLU A 5 26.87 10.52 -12.56
N ASN A 6 27.09 11.80 -12.29
CA ASN A 6 27.88 12.24 -11.13
C ASN A 6 27.20 11.99 -9.77
N PHE A 7 25.87 11.84 -9.71
CA PHE A 7 25.19 11.48 -8.46
C PHE A 7 25.32 9.97 -8.15
N PHE A 8 25.31 9.14 -9.19
CA PHE A 8 25.46 7.69 -9.05
C PHE A 8 26.93 7.24 -8.98
N ALA A 9 27.86 7.98 -9.61
CA ALA A 9 29.29 7.71 -9.53
C ALA A 9 29.86 7.88 -8.11
N GLY A 10 29.23 8.72 -7.27
CA GLY A 10 29.58 8.87 -5.84
C GLY A 10 28.82 7.93 -4.90
N THR A 11 27.89 7.11 -5.39
CA THR A 11 27.16 6.09 -4.60
C THR A 11 27.49 4.67 -5.08
N ALA A 12 28.72 4.50 -5.58
CA ALA A 12 29.31 3.22 -5.93
C ALA A 12 29.01 2.18 -4.85
N GLU A 13 28.37 1.10 -5.29
CA GLU A 13 28.34 -0.22 -4.65
C GLU A 13 28.17 -0.21 -3.14
N ILE A 14 27.02 0.28 -2.69
CA ILE A 14 26.55 -0.21 -1.40
C ILE A 14 25.72 -1.45 -1.71
N GLU A 15 26.32 -2.63 -1.49
CA GLU A 15 25.61 -3.88 -1.24
C GLU A 15 24.70 -3.67 -0.02
N PHE A 16 23.56 -3.02 -0.25
CA PHE A 16 22.57 -2.88 0.79
C PHE A 16 21.89 -4.24 0.94
N SER A 17 22.27 -4.95 1.99
CA SER A 17 21.49 -6.06 2.54
C SER A 17 20.04 -5.61 2.66
N LEU A 18 19.19 -6.16 1.80
CA LEU A 18 17.75 -5.88 1.78
C LEU A 18 17.21 -6.19 3.17
N PRO A 19 16.68 -5.22 3.94
CA PRO A 19 16.03 -5.55 5.19
C PRO A 19 14.87 -6.50 4.87
N ALA A 20 14.85 -7.70 5.46
CA ALA A 20 13.75 -8.66 5.21
C ALA A 20 12.39 -8.09 5.66
N ASP A 21 12.42 -7.21 6.67
CA ASP A 21 11.24 -6.57 7.23
C ASP A 21 10.68 -5.42 6.36
N GLN A 22 9.40 -5.54 6.03
CA GLN A 22 8.61 -4.54 5.31
C GLN A 22 8.55 -3.20 6.05
N THR A 23 8.51 -3.21 7.38
CA THR A 23 8.46 -2.01 8.21
C THR A 23 9.72 -1.17 8.03
N VAL A 24 10.89 -1.83 8.06
CA VAL A 24 12.18 -1.17 7.82
C VAL A 24 12.25 -0.57 6.42
N ARG A 25 11.80 -1.32 5.38
CA ARG A 25 11.75 -0.80 4.00
C ARG A 25 10.86 0.43 3.87
N TYR A 26 9.69 0.43 4.50
CA TYR A 26 8.74 1.54 4.45
C TYR A 26 9.24 2.75 5.22
N GLY A 27 9.90 2.53 6.36
CA GLY A 27 10.61 3.57 7.12
C GLY A 27 11.72 4.21 6.31
N PHE A 28 12.50 3.42 5.58
CA PHE A 28 13.54 3.92 4.68
C PHE A 28 12.97 4.80 3.56
N VAL A 29 11.93 4.34 2.86
CA VAL A 29 11.24 5.13 1.83
C VAL A 29 10.75 6.46 2.40
N SER A 30 10.07 6.43 3.55
CA SER A 30 9.56 7.63 4.22
C SER A 30 10.68 8.61 4.56
N THR A 31 11.81 8.10 5.07
CA THR A 31 12.99 8.90 5.43
C THR A 31 13.58 9.60 4.22
N VAL A 32 13.77 8.89 3.10
CA VAL A 32 14.32 9.46 1.86
C VAL A 32 13.38 10.52 1.30
N LEU A 33 12.07 10.23 1.23
CA LEU A 33 11.08 11.18 0.72
C LEU A 33 11.03 12.48 1.55
N LYS A 34 11.12 12.36 2.89
CA LYS A 34 11.17 13.49 3.83
C LYS A 34 12.47 14.28 3.68
N ARG A 35 13.62 13.62 3.82
CA ARG A 35 14.96 14.24 3.82
C ARG A 35 15.21 15.05 2.56
N HIS A 36 14.85 14.50 1.41
CA HIS A 36 15.08 15.16 0.13
C HIS A 36 13.94 16.12 -0.28
N ARG A 37 12.91 16.27 0.55
CA ARG A 37 11.71 17.06 0.25
C ARG A 37 11.14 16.67 -1.11
N TYR A 38 10.97 15.37 -1.36
CA TYR A 38 10.72 14.78 -2.67
C TYR A 38 9.65 15.52 -3.49
N PHE A 39 8.52 15.88 -2.87
CA PHE A 39 7.42 16.57 -3.56
C PHE A 39 7.69 18.03 -3.92
N LYS A 40 8.72 18.66 -3.34
CA LYS A 40 9.16 20.02 -3.69
C LYS A 40 10.25 20.01 -4.79
N ARG A 41 10.66 18.84 -5.28
CA ARG A 41 11.73 18.68 -6.27
C ARG A 41 11.19 18.65 -7.70
N THR A 42 12.05 19.03 -8.65
CA THR A 42 11.72 18.98 -10.08
C THR A 42 11.48 17.54 -10.54
N LYS A 43 10.81 17.35 -11.68
CA LYS A 43 10.53 16.02 -12.25
C LYS A 43 11.81 15.19 -12.43
N GLY A 44 12.89 15.81 -12.89
CA GLY A 44 14.19 15.13 -13.08
C GLY A 44 14.78 14.65 -11.74
N GLN A 45 14.82 15.52 -10.73
CA GLN A 45 15.32 15.16 -9.40
C GLN A 45 14.48 14.07 -8.72
N ARG A 46 13.15 14.11 -8.90
CA ARG A 46 12.26 13.04 -8.44
C ARG A 46 12.54 11.71 -9.13
N GLY A 47 12.86 11.73 -10.44
CA GLY A 47 13.26 10.54 -11.18
C GLY A 47 14.53 9.90 -10.62
N VAL A 48 15.54 10.70 -10.26
CA VAL A 48 16.77 10.20 -9.63
C VAL A 48 16.47 9.46 -8.33
N LEU A 49 15.73 10.11 -7.43
CA LEU A 49 15.38 9.52 -6.13
C LEU A 49 14.50 8.27 -6.28
N PHE A 50 13.65 8.24 -7.31
CA PHE A 50 12.83 7.08 -7.62
C PHE A 50 13.70 5.87 -8.03
N VAL A 51 14.63 6.05 -8.98
CA VAL A 51 15.54 4.98 -9.42
C VAL A 51 16.44 4.51 -8.28
N TYR A 52 16.94 5.44 -7.47
CA TYR A 52 17.71 5.13 -6.27
C TYR A 52 16.91 4.23 -5.30
N LEU A 53 15.69 4.64 -4.95
CA LEU A 53 14.81 3.85 -4.09
C LEU A 53 14.52 2.47 -4.71
N GLN A 54 14.22 2.41 -6.00
CA GLN A 54 13.91 1.17 -6.72
C GLN A 54 15.07 0.16 -6.65
N ARG A 55 16.31 0.62 -6.86
CA ARG A 55 17.52 -0.22 -6.79
C ARG A 55 17.77 -0.72 -5.36
N LEU A 56 17.54 0.12 -4.35
CA LEU A 56 17.95 -0.16 -2.98
C LEU A 56 17.00 -1.09 -2.23
N ILE A 57 15.68 -0.96 -2.44
CA ILE A 57 14.67 -1.80 -1.74
C ILE A 57 14.10 -2.94 -2.61
N GLY A 58 14.50 -3.00 -3.89
CA GLY A 58 14.10 -4.04 -4.84
C GLY A 58 12.61 -4.02 -5.23
N TYR A 59 11.88 -2.96 -4.93
CA TYR A 59 10.47 -2.86 -5.29
C TYR A 59 10.28 -2.60 -6.79
N THR A 60 9.20 -3.16 -7.33
CA THR A 60 8.79 -2.82 -8.69
C THR A 60 8.40 -1.34 -8.76
N ARG A 61 8.46 -0.77 -9.97
CA ARG A 61 8.05 0.61 -10.24
C ARG A 61 6.62 0.89 -9.75
N GLN A 62 5.71 -0.06 -9.94
CA GLN A 62 4.30 0.07 -9.53
C GLN A 62 4.19 0.16 -8.00
N HIS A 63 4.85 -0.76 -7.28
CA HIS A 63 4.80 -0.79 -5.81
C HIS A 63 5.39 0.48 -5.20
N LEU A 64 6.53 0.94 -5.71
CA LEU A 64 7.15 2.17 -5.22
C LEU A 64 6.29 3.40 -5.51
N THR A 65 5.61 3.45 -6.66
CA THR A 65 4.67 4.52 -6.99
C THR A 65 3.51 4.58 -5.99
N ILE A 66 2.93 3.42 -5.65
CA ILE A 66 1.87 3.31 -4.64
C ILE A 66 2.36 3.86 -3.29
N LEU A 67 3.55 3.46 -2.83
CA LEU A 67 4.11 3.94 -1.57
C LEU A 67 4.34 5.46 -1.59
N ILE A 68 4.84 6.02 -2.69
CA ILE A 68 5.04 7.47 -2.80
C ILE A 68 3.70 8.21 -2.73
N VAL A 69 2.67 7.70 -3.41
CA VAL A 69 1.32 8.28 -3.35
C VAL A 69 0.78 8.20 -1.93
N ARG A 70 0.85 7.03 -1.29
CA ARG A 70 0.41 6.85 0.10
C ARG A 70 1.13 7.82 1.05
N TYR A 71 2.45 7.92 0.96
CA TYR A 71 3.23 8.86 1.77
C TYR A 71 2.86 10.33 1.49
N ARG A 72 2.44 10.68 0.27
CA ARG A 72 1.96 12.03 -0.04
C ARG A 72 0.71 12.39 0.77
N HIS A 73 -0.20 11.44 0.92
CA HIS A 73 -1.47 11.61 1.63
C HIS A 73 -1.29 11.49 3.16
N GLU A 74 -0.64 10.42 3.62
CA GLU A 74 -0.56 10.07 5.05
C GLU A 74 0.67 10.66 5.76
N ARG A 75 1.69 11.14 5.03
CA ARG A 75 3.01 11.58 5.54
C ARG A 75 3.76 10.53 6.37
N SER A 76 3.26 9.30 6.38
CA SER A 76 3.82 8.13 7.04
C SER A 76 3.57 6.91 6.16
N LEU A 77 4.42 5.89 6.29
CA LEU A 77 4.22 4.57 5.71
C LEU A 77 4.20 3.51 6.80
N ALA A 78 3.51 3.79 7.91
CA ALA A 78 3.27 2.76 8.90
C ALA A 78 2.63 1.52 8.21
N PRO A 79 3.04 0.30 8.60
CA PRO A 79 2.33 -0.90 8.20
C PRO A 79 0.84 -0.71 8.46
N LEU A 80 0.00 -1.07 7.49
CA LEU A 80 -1.44 -1.08 7.74
C LEU A 80 -1.69 -2.07 8.88
N SER A 81 -2.40 -1.63 9.92
CA SER A 81 -2.89 -2.54 10.96
C SER A 81 -3.85 -3.51 10.27
N ARG A 82 -3.34 -4.69 9.93
CA ARG A 82 -4.16 -5.81 9.46
C ARG A 82 -4.13 -6.83 10.57
N THR A 83 -5.30 -7.24 11.05
CA THR A 83 -5.39 -8.30 12.07
C THR A 83 -4.78 -9.60 11.56
N SER A 84 -4.78 -9.80 10.23
CA SER A 84 -4.05 -10.85 9.52
C SER A 84 -3.86 -10.50 8.03
N ARG A 85 -2.79 -11.02 7.39
CA ARG A 85 -2.61 -10.96 5.91
C ARG A 85 -3.75 -11.60 5.12
N THR A 86 -4.47 -12.54 5.74
CA THR A 86 -5.62 -13.27 5.17
C THR A 86 -6.97 -12.77 5.66
N SER A 87 -7.00 -11.77 6.56
CA SER A 87 -8.27 -11.18 6.99
C SER A 87 -8.80 -10.20 5.95
N PHE A 88 -10.03 -10.45 5.50
CA PHE A 88 -10.88 -9.42 4.93
C PHE A 88 -11.54 -8.66 6.09
N GLY A 89 -11.74 -7.35 5.95
CA GLY A 89 -12.52 -6.61 6.95
C GLY A 89 -13.94 -7.16 6.99
N HIS A 90 -14.47 -7.42 8.18
CA HIS A 90 -15.86 -7.80 8.34
C HIS A 90 -16.73 -6.59 8.01
N ARG A 91 -17.49 -6.68 6.91
CA ARG A 91 -18.51 -5.67 6.58
C ARG A 91 -19.75 -5.85 7.46
N HIS A 92 -20.06 -7.09 7.82
CA HIS A 92 -21.26 -7.44 8.56
C HIS A 92 -20.94 -7.83 10.00
N GLY A 93 -21.64 -7.18 10.93
CA GLY A 93 -21.57 -7.49 12.36
C GLY A 93 -22.26 -8.83 12.69
N PRO A 94 -22.11 -9.34 13.93
CA PRO A 94 -22.72 -10.60 14.34
C PRO A 94 -24.24 -10.63 14.17
N ASP A 95 -24.91 -9.51 14.46
CA ASP A 95 -26.37 -9.41 14.31
C ASP A 95 -26.80 -9.45 12.84
N GLU A 96 -26.04 -8.79 11.96
CA GLU A 96 -26.29 -8.80 10.52
C GLU A 96 -26.05 -10.20 9.92
N VAL A 97 -25.03 -10.92 10.40
CA VAL A 97 -24.77 -12.32 10.00
C VAL A 97 -25.91 -13.22 10.45
N LYS A 98 -26.43 -13.02 11.67
CA LYS A 98 -27.58 -13.78 12.18
C LYS A 98 -28.83 -13.55 11.33
N LEU A 99 -29.15 -12.29 11.03
CA LEU A 99 -30.28 -11.93 10.16
C LEU A 99 -30.14 -12.56 8.76
N LEU A 100 -28.94 -12.49 8.16
CA LEU A 100 -28.67 -13.10 6.87
C LEU A 100 -28.87 -14.62 6.90
N ALA A 101 -28.42 -15.31 7.95
CA ALA A 101 -28.59 -16.75 8.10
C ALA A 101 -30.06 -17.16 8.30
N GLU A 102 -30.84 -16.37 9.04
CA GLU A 102 -32.28 -16.59 9.22
C GLU A 102 -33.03 -16.45 7.88
N VAL A 103 -32.75 -15.39 7.12
CA VAL A 103 -33.34 -15.17 5.80
C VAL A 103 -32.94 -16.26 4.81
N ASP A 104 -31.67 -16.70 4.83
CA ASP A 104 -31.19 -17.77 3.96
C ASP A 104 -31.87 -19.11 4.25
N SER A 105 -32.05 -19.44 5.54
CA SER A 105 -32.73 -20.65 6.00
C SER A 105 -34.23 -20.65 5.64
N LEU A 106 -34.87 -19.48 5.63
CA LEU A 106 -36.29 -19.35 5.33
C LEU A 106 -36.61 -19.49 3.84
N HIS A 107 -35.60 -19.40 2.98
CA HIS A 107 -35.76 -19.32 1.53
C HIS A 107 -34.88 -20.31 0.73
N ASP A 108 -34.44 -21.40 1.37
CA ASP A 108 -33.68 -22.50 0.73
C ASP A 108 -32.51 -22.02 -0.15
N THR A 109 -31.66 -21.17 0.43
CA THR A 109 -30.45 -20.60 -0.18
C THR A 109 -30.72 -19.64 -1.36
N LEU A 110 -30.89 -18.36 -1.04
CA LEU A 110 -31.16 -17.33 -2.05
C LEU A 110 -29.88 -16.77 -2.66
N SER A 111 -29.99 -16.34 -3.92
CA SER A 111 -28.97 -15.47 -4.51
C SER A 111 -28.90 -14.14 -3.74
N GLY A 112 -27.69 -13.60 -3.55
CA GLY A 112 -27.49 -12.33 -2.85
C GLY A 112 -28.38 -11.15 -3.32
N PRO A 113 -28.68 -11.00 -4.63
CA PRO A 113 -29.64 -10.01 -5.11
C PRO A 113 -31.07 -10.24 -4.59
N ALA A 114 -31.52 -11.50 -4.51
CA ALA A 114 -32.86 -11.83 -3.99
C ALA A 114 -32.94 -11.52 -2.49
N THR A 115 -31.92 -11.89 -1.71
CA THR A 115 -31.80 -11.55 -0.29
C THR A 115 -31.90 -10.03 -0.09
N LYS A 116 -31.21 -9.24 -0.92
CA LYS A 116 -31.26 -7.77 -0.87
C LYS A 116 -32.67 -7.23 -1.10
N VAL A 117 -33.39 -7.74 -2.10
CA VAL A 117 -34.75 -7.28 -2.42
C VAL A 117 -35.72 -7.61 -1.29
N ILE A 118 -35.61 -8.78 -0.67
CA ILE A 118 -36.45 -9.19 0.46
C ILE A 118 -36.19 -8.28 1.67
N LEU A 119 -34.92 -8.07 2.04
CA LEU A 119 -34.55 -7.20 3.16
C LEU A 119 -34.90 -5.72 2.94
N MET A 120 -35.06 -5.28 1.69
CA MET A 120 -35.52 -3.92 1.35
C MET A 120 -37.04 -3.75 1.38
N ARG A 121 -37.79 -4.86 1.40
CA ARG A 121 -39.26 -4.87 1.35
C ARG A 121 -39.90 -5.24 2.67
N ALA A 122 -39.16 -5.90 3.57
CA ALA A 122 -39.55 -6.16 4.96
C ALA A 122 -39.51 -4.87 5.79
#